data_AF-A0A7Y7PBS1-F1
#
_entry.id   AF-A0A7Y7PBS1-F1
#
_cell.length_a   1.000
_cell.length_b   1.000
_cell.length_c   1.000
_cell.angle_alpha   90.00
_cell.angle_beta   90.00
_cell.angle_gamma   90.00
#
_symmetry.space_group_name_H-M   'P 1'
#
loop_
_entity.id
_entity.type
_entity.pdbx_description
1 polymer ?
#
loop_
_entity_poly.entity_id
_entity_poly.type
_entity_poly.pdbx_seq_one_letter_code
_entity_poly.pdbx_strand_id
1 'polypeptide(L)'
;MVKNLLANEGIDCFLTNENFTSLMPGYNGMLGAGIQVMIEENNYEAASKFLTNQINPDITKCPKCDSDNISFGLGENKTKKVLIAILSALA
;
A
#
# COMPACT_ATOMS: atom_id res chain seq x y z
N MET A 1 4.06 12.26 -5.30
CA MET A 1 3.10 11.75 -6.30
C MET A 1 1.66 11.83 -5.76
N VAL A 2 1.35 11.20 -4.62
CA VAL A 2 0.01 11.22 -4.01
C VAL A 2 -0.52 12.63 -3.69
N LYS A 3 0.32 13.50 -3.09
CA LYS A 3 -0.06 14.89 -2.81
C LYS A 3 -0.54 15.65 -4.06
N ASN A 4 0.17 15.49 -5.18
CA ASN A 4 -0.18 16.17 -6.44
C ASN A 4 -1.47 15.61 -7.04
N LEU A 5 -1.72 14.30 -6.91
CA LEU A 5 -2.96 13.68 -7.36
C LEU A 5 -4.16 14.22 -6.59
N LEU A 6 -4.06 14.31 -5.27
CA LEU A 6 -5.12 14.88 -4.42
C LEU A 6 -5.33 16.37 -4.70
N ALA A 7 -4.23 17.13 -4.88
CA ALA A 7 -4.32 18.55 -5.21
C ALA A 7 -5.03 18.80 -6.55
N ASN A 8 -4.85 17.93 -7.56
CA ASN A 8 -5.54 18.04 -8.84
C ASN A 8 -7.06 17.81 -8.72
N GLU A 9 -7.49 17.01 -7.74
CA GLU A 9 -8.91 16.82 -7.41
C GLU A 9 -9.46 17.88 -6.45
N GLY A 10 -8.66 18.90 -6.12
CA GLY A 10 -9.04 19.94 -5.15
C GLY A 10 -9.10 19.47 -3.70
N ILE A 11 -8.45 18.35 -3.37
CA ILE A 11 -8.37 17.81 -2.02
C ILE A 11 -7.06 18.25 -1.38
N ASP A 12 -7.17 19.12 -0.38
CA ASP A 12 -6.01 19.56 0.40
C ASP A 12 -5.46 18.44 1.29
N CYS A 13 -4.14 18.30 1.27
CA CYS A 13 -3.42 17.36 2.10
C CYS A 13 -2.00 17.84 2.42
N PHE A 14 -1.43 17.30 3.50
CA PHE A 14 -0.04 17.52 3.85
C PHE A 14 0.67 16.20 4.16
N LEU A 15 1.98 16.20 3.99
CA LEU A 15 2.81 15.03 4.24
C LEU A 15 3.45 15.17 5.61
N THR A 16 3.56 14.05 6.32
CA THR A 16 4.31 13.96 7.58
C THR A 16 5.36 12.87 7.48
N ASN A 17 6.33 12.89 8.41
CA ASN A 17 7.41 11.92 8.52
C ASN A 17 8.37 11.83 7.31
N GLU A 18 8.40 12.83 6.43
CA GLU A 18 9.31 12.86 5.27
C GLU A 18 10.78 12.81 5.69
N ASN A 19 11.17 13.65 6.67
CA ASN A 19 12.54 13.69 7.16
C ASN A 19 12.92 12.40 7.90
N PHE A 20 12.05 11.89 8.79
CA PHE A 20 12.29 10.65 9.52
C PHE A 20 12.49 9.46 8.56
N THR A 21 11.63 9.36 7.55
CA THR A 21 11.72 8.35 6.48
C THR A 21 13.03 8.44 5.70
N SER A 22 13.51 9.66 5.42
CA SER A 22 14.80 9.87 4.75
C SER A 22 15.99 9.46 5.61
N LEU A 23 15.92 9.68 6.93
CA LEU A 23 16.99 9.35 7.86
C LEU A 23 17.03 7.86 8.21
N MET A 24 15.88 7.21 8.25
CA MET A 24 15.72 5.81 8.66
C MET A 24 14.97 4.99 7.60
N PRO A 25 15.49 4.88 6.36
CA PRO A 25 14.77 4.25 5.25
C PRO A 25 14.45 2.76 5.49
N GLY A 26 15.26 2.06 6.29
CA GLY A 26 15.03 0.66 6.66
C GLY A 26 13.82 0.43 7.56
N TYR A 27 13.22 1.48 8.12
CA TYR A 27 12.03 1.39 8.97
C TYR A 27 10.73 1.60 8.20
N ASN A 28 10.80 1.94 6.90
CA ASN A 28 9.60 2.12 6.08
C ASN A 28 8.70 0.88 6.13
N GLY A 29 7.43 1.09 6.49
CA GLY A 29 6.44 0.01 6.61
C GLY A 29 6.48 -0.76 7.94
N MET A 30 7.45 -0.50 8.82
CA MET A 30 7.45 -1.02 10.20
C MET A 30 6.88 0.00 11.19
N LEU A 31 6.04 -0.45 12.12
CA LEU A 31 5.51 0.38 13.23
C LEU A 31 4.84 1.69 12.79
N GLY A 32 4.25 1.74 11.60
CA GLY A 32 3.65 2.96 11.06
C GLY A 32 4.66 4.01 10.57
N ALA A 33 5.95 3.64 10.48
CA ALA A 33 6.97 4.49 9.87
C ALA A 33 6.87 4.54 8.34
N GLY A 34 7.31 5.65 7.78
CA GLY A 34 7.14 6.01 6.38
C GLY A 34 6.46 7.37 6.24
N ILE A 35 6.40 7.85 5.00
CA ILE A 35 5.70 9.09 4.65
C ILE A 35 4.21 8.86 4.80
N GLN A 36 3.54 9.70 5.58
CA GLN A 36 2.09 9.62 5.78
C GLN A 36 1.41 10.81 5.11
N VAL A 37 0.23 10.57 4.56
CA VAL A 37 -0.61 11.59 3.93
C VAL A 37 -1.74 11.94 4.89
N MET A 38 -1.79 13.19 5.31
CA MET A 38 -2.80 13.70 6.21
C MET A 38 -3.82 14.49 5.40
N ILE A 39 -5.10 14.14 5.56
CA ILE A 39 -6.24 14.74 4.87
C ILE A 39 -7.24 15.20 5.95
N GLU A 40 -7.94 16.30 5.69
CA GLU A 40 -9.00 16.76 6.57
C GLU A 40 -10.13 15.71 6.65
N GLU A 41 -10.70 15.50 7.84
CA GLU A 41 -11.73 14.48 8.07
C GLU A 41 -12.94 14.63 7.13
N ASN A 42 -13.39 15.87 6.88
CA ASN A 42 -14.50 16.16 5.97
C ASN A 42 -14.25 15.68 4.52
N ASN A 43 -12.98 15.58 4.13
CA ASN A 43 -12.55 15.19 2.80
C ASN A 43 -11.99 13.75 2.75
N TYR A 44 -11.94 13.05 3.89
CA TYR A 44 -11.34 11.73 4.01
C TYR A 44 -12.02 10.70 3.10
N GLU A 45 -13.35 10.66 3.09
CA GLU A 45 -14.09 9.66 2.30
C GLU A 45 -13.90 9.87 0.79
N ALA A 46 -13.97 11.12 0.33
CA ALA A 46 -13.73 11.48 -1.06
C ALA A 46 -12.30 11.12 -1.49
N ALA A 47 -11.31 11.47 -0.67
CA ALA A 47 -9.91 11.17 -0.92
C ALA A 47 -9.63 9.66 -0.93
N SER A 48 -10.17 8.93 0.04
CA SER A 48 -10.02 7.47 0.13
C SER A 48 -10.58 6.80 -1.11
N LYS A 49 -11.78 7.18 -1.55
CA LYS A 49 -12.42 6.62 -2.75
C LYS A 49 -11.61 6.92 -4.01
N PHE A 50 -11.15 8.16 -4.18
CA PHE A 50 -10.33 8.56 -5.31
C PHE A 50 -9.00 7.78 -5.36
N LEU A 51 -8.31 7.68 -4.22
CA LEU A 51 -7.04 6.95 -4.12
C LEU A 51 -7.21 5.46 -4.37
N THR A 52 -8.28 4.83 -3.87
CA THR A 52 -8.56 3.42 -4.16
C THR A 52 -8.73 3.16 -5.66
N ASN A 53 -9.45 4.03 -6.38
CA ASN A 53 -9.66 3.90 -7.82
C ASN A 53 -8.38 4.10 -8.64
N GLN A 54 -7.47 4.99 -8.19
CA GLN A 54 -6.19 5.24 -8.85
C GLN A 54 -5.15 4.14 -8.59
N ILE A 55 -5.18 3.52 -7.41
CA ILE A 55 -4.20 2.50 -6.98
C ILE A 55 -4.62 1.09 -7.44
N ASN A 56 -5.92 0.84 -7.62
CA ASN A 56 -6.46 -0.39 -8.23
C ASN A 56 -7.21 -0.08 -9.54
N PRO A 57 -6.51 0.32 -10.62
CA PRO A 57 -7.11 0.27 -11.94
C PRO A 57 -7.06 -1.19 -12.38
N ASP A 58 -8.09 -1.98 -12.07
CA ASP A 58 -8.32 -3.30 -12.68
C ASP A 58 -7.06 -4.16 -12.89
N ILE A 59 -6.28 -4.45 -11.84
CA ILE A 59 -5.52 -5.71 -11.83
C ILE A 59 -6.53 -6.81 -11.53
N THR A 60 -7.51 -6.98 -12.41
CA THR A 60 -8.45 -8.11 -12.42
C THR A 60 -7.88 -9.27 -13.23
N LYS A 61 -6.83 -9.03 -14.03
CA LYS A 61 -6.26 -10.01 -14.94
C LYS A 61 -4.86 -10.45 -14.58
N CYS A 62 -4.64 -11.77 -14.59
CA CYS A 62 -3.32 -12.36 -14.43
C CYS A 62 -2.40 -11.95 -15.60
N PRO A 63 -1.24 -11.32 -15.38
CA PRO A 63 -0.35 -10.85 -16.46
C PRO A 63 0.30 -11.99 -17.26
N LYS A 64 0.19 -13.24 -16.80
CA LYS A 64 0.74 -14.43 -17.47
C LYS A 64 -0.28 -15.14 -18.37
N CYS A 65 -1.56 -15.10 -18.04
CA CYS A 65 -2.60 -15.89 -18.74
C CYS A 65 -3.92 -15.16 -18.98
N ASP A 66 -3.99 -13.86 -18.70
CA ASP A 66 -5.17 -12.99 -18.86
C ASP A 66 -6.43 -13.47 -18.12
N SER A 67 -6.25 -14.30 -17.09
CA SER A 67 -7.36 -14.87 -16.32
C SER A 67 -7.94 -13.85 -15.33
N ASP A 68 -9.27 -13.75 -15.31
CA ASP A 68 -10.05 -12.95 -14.35
C ASP A 68 -10.18 -13.63 -12.97
N ASN A 69 -9.73 -14.89 -12.82
CA ASN A 69 -9.86 -15.67 -11.58
C ASN A 69 -8.56 -15.64 -10.79
N ILE A 70 -8.21 -14.46 -10.29
CA ILE A 70 -7.06 -14.24 -9.41
C ILE A 70 -7.51 -14.21 -7.95
N SER A 71 -6.91 -15.06 -7.12
CA SER A 71 -7.10 -15.07 -5.67
C SER A 71 -5.78 -14.79 -4.98
N PHE A 72 -5.82 -14.01 -3.91
CA PHE A 72 -4.66 -13.77 -3.07
C PHE A 72 -4.37 -15.03 -2.24
N GLY A 73 -3.17 -15.61 -2.41
CA GLY A 73 -2.74 -16.79 -1.66
C GLY A 73 -1.22 -16.95 -1.68
N LEU A 74 -0.71 -17.95 -0.95
CA LEU A 74 0.74 -18.20 -0.80
C LEU A 74 1.47 -18.62 -2.10
N GLY A 75 0.78 -18.68 -3.24
CA GLY A 75 1.31 -19.16 -4.52
C GLY A 75 1.68 -20.64 -4.48
N GLU A 76 2.65 -21.05 -5.32
CA GLU A 76 3.22 -22.39 -5.32
C GLU A 76 4.10 -22.65 -4.08
N ASN A 77 4.28 -23.93 -3.72
CA ASN A 77 5.07 -24.39 -2.56
C ASN A 77 4.61 -23.83 -1.21
N LYS A 78 3.29 -23.84 -0.98
CA LYS A 78 2.64 -23.30 0.24
C LYS A 78 3.26 -23.81 1.55
N THR A 79 3.52 -25.12 1.65
CA THR A 79 4.06 -25.77 2.86
C THR A 79 5.44 -25.24 3.24
N LYS A 80 6.34 -25.08 2.25
CA LYS A 80 7.69 -24.56 2.47
C LYS A 80 7.66 -23.12 2.99
N LYS A 81 6.77 -22.28 2.45
CA LYS A 81 6.62 -20.88 2.90
C LYS A 81 6.05 -20.77 4.31
N VAL A 82 5.05 -21.60 4.64
CA VAL A 82 4.51 -21.68 6.01
C VAL A 82 5.57 -22.12 7.00
N LEU A 83 6.39 -23.12 6.65
CA LEU A 83 7.45 -23.60 7.51
C LEU A 83 8.54 -22.54 7.75
N ILE A 84 8.92 -21.79 6.72
CA ILE A 84 9.85 -20.65 6.85
C ILE A 84 9.26 -19.57 7.76
N ALA A 85 7.97 -19.22 7.59
CA ALA A 85 7.31 -18.23 8.42
C ALA A 85 7.27 -18.64 9.91
N ILE A 86 6.99 -19.92 10.18
CA ILE A 86 7.02 -20.47 11.54
C ILE A 86 8.43 -20.41 12.12
N LEU A 87 9.45 -20.83 11.34
CA LEU A 87 10.85 -20.76 11.78
C LEU A 87 11.29 -19.32 12.09
N SER A 88 10.87 -18.33 11.29
CA SER A 88 11.21 -16.93 11.54
C SER A 88 10.54 -16.34 12.79
N ALA A 89 9.42 -16.90 13.24
CA ALA A 89 8.75 -16.47 14.45
C ALA A 89 9.30 -17.15 15.72
N LEU A 90 10.06 -18.24 15.56
CA LEU A 90 10.69 -19.02 16.62
C LEU A 90 12.17 -18.65 16.84
N ALA A 91 12.77 -17.88 15.93
CA ALA A 91 14.14 -17.37 16.01
C ALA A 91 14.17 -15.97 16.63
#